data_AF-A0AA37JGI2-F1
#
_entry.id   AF-A0AA37JGI2-F1
#
_cell.length_a   1.000
_cell.length_b   1.000
_cell.length_c   1.000
_cell.angle_alpha   90.00
_cell.angle_beta   90.00
_cell.angle_gamma   90.00
#
_symmetry.space_group_name_H-M   'P 1'
#
loop_
_entity.id
_entity.type
_entity.pdbx_description
1 polymer ?
#
loop_
_entity_poly.entity_id
_entity_poly.type
_entity_poly.pdbx_seq_one_letter_code
_entity_poly.pdbx_strand_id
1 'polypeptide(L)' 'MEDLYVKPECRRKGYGKAILKKLASIAVERGCGRLEWWCPDWNKPSIDFYLSLGAEAMSDWTVYRIAGDTLTQLAE' A
#
# COMPACT_ATOMS: atom_id res chain seq x y z
N MET A 1 1.22 4.18 -4.15
CA MET A 1 0.37 3.18 -4.84
C MET A 1 -0.95 3.16 -4.11
N GLU A 2 -2.07 3.24 -4.82
CA GLU A 2 -3.41 3.22 -4.20
C GLU A 2 -3.83 1.78 -3.91
N ASP A 3 -4.06 0.96 -4.94
CA ASP A 3 -4.56 -0.41 -4.79
C ASP A 3 -3.68 -1.46 -5.47
N LEU A 4 -3.56 -2.64 -4.83
CA LEU A 4 -2.98 -3.84 -5.41
C LEU A 4 -3.89 -5.04 -5.16
N TYR A 5 -4.39 -5.63 -6.23
CA TYR A 5 -5.24 -6.82 -6.16
C TYR A 5 -4.76 -7.91 -7.10
N VAL A 6 -4.64 -9.13 -6.57
CA VAL A 6 -4.43 -10.34 -7.36
C VAL A 6 -5.59 -11.29 -7.07
N LYS A 7 -6.26 -11.73 -8.14
CA LYS A 7 -7.33 -12.72 -8.09
C LYS A 7 -6.91 -13.94 -7.26
N PRO A 8 -7.76 -14.49 -6.37
CA PRO A 8 -7.41 -15.60 -5.49
C PRO A 8 -6.72 -16.77 -6.19
N GLU A 9 -7.23 -17.20 -7.34
CA GLU A 9 -6.73 -18.29 -8.19
C GLU A 9 -5.35 -18.00 -8.84
N CYS A 10 -4.93 -16.75 -8.81
CA CYS A 10 -3.65 -16.26 -9.31
C CYS A 10 -2.63 -15.98 -8.19
N ARG A 11 -3.01 -16.11 -6.91
CA ARG A 11 -2.10 -15.82 -5.78
C ARG A 11 -1.01 -16.89 -5.66
N ARG A 12 0.09 -16.52 -4.99
CA ARG A 12 1.30 -17.35 -4.79
C ARG A 12 2.02 -17.79 -6.08
N LYS A 13 1.67 -17.22 -7.24
CA LYS A 13 2.36 -17.40 -8.54
C LYS A 13 3.39 -16.31 -8.85
N GLY A 14 3.70 -15.44 -7.88
CA GLY A 14 4.69 -14.37 -8.04
C GLY A 14 4.18 -13.06 -8.66
N TYR A 15 2.91 -12.99 -9.10
CA TYR A 15 2.39 -11.78 -9.76
C TYR A 15 2.44 -10.53 -8.89
N GLY A 16 2.07 -10.61 -7.61
CA GLY A 16 2.15 -9.46 -6.71
C GLY A 16 3.58 -8.90 -6.60
N LYS A 17 4.58 -9.79 -6.50
CA LYS A 17 5.99 -9.41 -6.48
C LYS A 17 6.43 -8.79 -7.81
N ALA A 18 5.99 -9.35 -8.93
CA ALA A 18 6.32 -8.82 -10.26
C ALA A 18 5.74 -7.40 -10.47
N ILE A 19 4.51 -7.16 -10.03
CA ILE A 19 3.87 -5.84 -10.09
C ILE A 19 4.65 -4.83 -9.24
N LEU A 20 4.91 -5.14 -7.96
CA LEU A 20 5.69 -4.25 -7.08
C LEU A 20 7.10 -3.99 -7.61
N LYS A 21 7.78 -5.00 -8.16
CA LYS A 21 9.09 -4.83 -8.78
C LYS A 21 9.05 -3.88 -9.98
N LYS A 22 8.01 -3.97 -10.81
CA LYS A 22 7.85 -3.05 -11.95
C LYS A 22 7.58 -1.62 -11.49
N LEU A 23 6.74 -1.43 -10.45
CA LEU A 23 6.51 -0.12 -9.85
C LEU A 23 7.77 0.48 -9.25
N ALA A 24 8.54 -0.31 -8.50
CA ALA A 24 9.82 0.13 -7.93
C ALA A 24 10.82 0.53 -9.03
N SER A 25 10.90 -0.24 -10.12
CA SER A 25 11.74 0.11 -11.28
C SER A 25 11.34 1.45 -11.89
N ILE A 26 10.05 1.73 -12.04
CA ILE A 26 9.55 3.01 -12.57
C ILE A 26 9.86 4.15 -11.59
N ALA A 27 9.71 3.92 -10.28
CA ALA A 27 10.02 4.91 -9.26
C ALA A 27 11.50 5.31 -9.32
N VAL A 28 12.42 4.33 -9.42
CA VAL A 28 13.86 4.57 -9.57
C VAL A 28 14.17 5.31 -10.86
N GLU A 29 13.60 4.89 -12.00
CA GLU A 29 13.78 5.55 -13.30
C GLU A 29 13.37 7.03 -13.27
N ARG A 30 12.36 7.37 -12.47
CA ARG A 30 11.84 8.74 -12.32
C ARG A 30 12.50 9.53 -11.20
N GLY A 31 13.51 8.98 -10.52
CA GLY A 31 14.18 9.64 -9.40
C GLY A 31 13.29 9.79 -8.15
N CYS A 32 12.26 8.96 -8.00
CA CYS A 32 11.44 8.94 -6.79
C CYS A 32 12.21 8.28 -5.64
N GLY A 33 12.24 8.92 -4.47
CA GLY A 33 12.96 8.41 -3.31
C GLY A 33 12.28 7.25 -2.57
N ARG A 34 11.00 6.94 -2.86
CA ARG A 34 10.23 5.91 -2.16
C ARG A 34 9.02 5.41 -2.95
N LEU A 35 8.54 4.22 -2.58
CA LEU A 35 7.27 3.64 -2.99
C LEU A 35 6.48 3.29 -1.73
N GLU A 36 5.35 3.96 -1.52
CA GLU A 36 4.53 3.83 -0.31
C GLU A 36 3.09 3.44 -0.65
N TRP A 37 2.43 2.74 0.27
CA TRP A 37 1.04 2.30 0.18
C TRP A 37 0.48 1.99 1.56
N TRP A 38 -0.84 1.83 1.61
CA TRP A 38 -1.57 1.57 2.84
C TRP A 38 -1.93 0.09 2.90
N CYS A 39 -1.71 -0.54 4.05
CA CYS A 39 -2.13 -1.91 4.31
C CYS A 39 -2.96 -1.92 5.59
N PRO A 40 -4.19 -2.44 5.57
CA PRO A 40 -4.95 -2.65 6.80
C PRO A 40 -4.17 -3.55 7.76
N ASP A 41 -4.13 -3.19 9.03
CA ASP A 41 -3.39 -3.86 10.12
C ASP A 41 -3.83 -5.31 10.36
N TRP A 42 -5.09 -5.62 10.06
CA TRP A 42 -5.64 -6.97 10.15
C TRP A 42 -5.25 -7.87 8.97
N ASN A 43 -4.72 -7.33 7.88
CA ASN A 43 -4.40 -8.10 6.67
C ASN A 43 -3.00 -8.74 6.78
N LYS A 44 -2.85 -9.65 7.75
CA LYS A 44 -1.60 -10.37 8.03
C LYS A 44 -0.94 -10.98 6.79
N PRO A 45 -1.66 -11.64 5.85
CA PRO A 45 -1.02 -12.19 4.64
C PRO A 45 -0.34 -11.14 3.77
N SER A 46 -0.91 -9.93 3.68
CA SER A 46 -0.32 -8.84 2.90
C SER A 46 0.83 -8.18 3.67
N ILE A 47 0.69 -8.01 4.99
CA ILE A 47 1.76 -7.50 5.86
C ILE A 47 2.99 -8.39 5.76
N ASP A 48 2.84 -9.70 6.00
CA ASP A 48 3.96 -10.65 5.95
C ASP A 48 4.60 -10.65 4.54
N PHE A 49 3.80 -10.51 3.48
CA PHE A 49 4.30 -10.36 2.12
C PHE A 49 5.12 -9.08 1.93
N TYR A 50 4.66 -7.93 2.40
CA TYR A 50 5.38 -6.66 2.26
C TYR A 50 6.68 -6.65 3.09
N LEU A 51 6.64 -7.15 4.32
CA LEU A 51 7.83 -7.32 5.17
C LEU A 51 8.87 -8.23 4.49
N SER A 52 8.43 -9.30 3.82
CA SER A 52 9.33 -10.18 3.07
C SER A 52 10.04 -9.51 1.87
N LEU A 53 9.55 -8.34 1.44
CA LEU A 53 10.17 -7.52 0.40
C LEU A 53 11.09 -6.42 0.96
N GLY A 54 11.22 -6.32 2.28
CA GLY A 54 11.98 -5.28 2.97
C GLY A 54 11.20 -3.97 3.16
N ALA A 55 9.87 -3.99 3.06
CA ALA A 55 9.06 -2.83 3.42
C ALA A 55 9.06 -2.64 4.95
N GLU A 56 9.00 -1.39 5.39
CA GLU A 56 8.94 -1.02 6.80
C GLU A 56 7.58 -0.38 7.12
N ALA A 57 7.04 -0.67 8.29
CA ALA A 57 5.80 -0.05 8.76
C ALA A 57 6.10 1.33 9.36
N MET A 58 5.37 2.36 8.91
CA MET A 58 5.47 3.71 9.47
C MET A 58 4.60 3.83 10.73
N SER A 59 5.04 3.26 11.86
CA SER A 59 4.25 3.14 13.09
C SER A 59 4.06 4.44 13.88
N ASP A 60 4.90 5.44 13.63
CA ASP A 60 4.87 6.70 14.37
C ASP A 60 3.82 7.68 13.84
N TRP A 61 3.16 7.34 12.73
CA TRP A 61 2.19 8.17 12.05
C TRP A 61 0.82 7.50 12.03
N THR A 62 -0.21 8.20 12.49
CA THR A 62 -1.60 7.74 12.42
C THR A 62 -2.36 8.56 11.37
N VAL A 63 -3.27 7.90 10.66
CA VAL A 63 -4.15 8.55 9.69
C VAL A 63 -5.38 9.11 10.40
N TYR A 64 -5.66 10.39 10.17
CA TYR A 64 -6.96 11.00 10.48
C TYR A 64 -7.76 11.21 9.20
N ARG A 65 -9.08 11.03 9.27
CA ARG A 65 -9.99 11.25 8.15
C ARG A 65 -11.27 11.93 8.65
N ILE A 66 -11.69 12.96 7.94
CA ILE A 66 -13.01 13.56 8.06
C ILE A 66 -13.79 13.15 6.82
N ALA A 67 -14.97 12.56 7.01
CA ALA A 67 -15.79 12.04 5.93
C ALA A 67 -17.27 12.05 6.32
N GLY A 68 -18.14 12.00 5.30
CA GLY A 68 -19.60 12.03 5.50
C GLY A 68 -20.05 13.31 6.18
N ASP A 69 -21.01 13.20 7.09
CA ASP A 69 -21.66 14.34 7.74
C ASP A 69 -20.68 15.24 8.49
N THR A 70 -19.62 14.68 9.09
CA THR A 70 -18.59 15.47 9.78
C THR A 70 -17.78 16.36 8.84
N LEU A 71 -17.64 15.97 7.57
CA LEU A 71 -16.99 16.80 6.54
C LEU A 71 -17.91 17.93 6.12
N THR A 72 -19.20 17.64 5.91
CA THR A 72 -20.20 18.66 5.57
C THR A 72 -20.31 19.71 6.67
N GLN A 73 -20.39 19.29 7.93
CA GLN A 73 -20.47 20.19 9.09
C GLN A 73 -19.22 21.06 9.25
N LEU A 74 -18.03 20.56 8.88
CA LEU A 74 -16.80 21.35 8.95
C LEU A 74 -16.73 22.43 7.85
N ALA A 75 -17.45 22.25 6.75
CA ALA A 75 -17.42 23.16 5.61
C ALA A 75 -18.35 24.38 5.77
N GLU A 76 -19.20 24.39 6.80
CA GLU A 76 -20.03 25.52 7.22
C GLU A 76 -19.25 26.52 8.10
#